data_AF-A0A642UEQ9-F1
#
_entry.id   AF-A0A642UEQ9-F1
#
_cell.length_a   1.000
_cell.length_b   1.000
_cell.length_c   1.000
_cell.angle_alpha   90.00
_cell.angle_beta   90.00
_cell.angle_gamma   90.00
#
_symmetry.space_group_name_H-M   'P 1'
#
loop_
_entity.id
_entity.type
_entity.pdbx_description
1 polymer ?
#
loop_
_entity_poly.entity_id
_entity_poly.type
_entity_poly.pdbx_seq_one_letter_code
_entity_poly.pdbx_strand_id
1 'polypeptide(L)'
;MKINLLSLGVLATTALAKTVTYDFNVEWVKANPDGHTDRKVIGINGQWPLPRIEVDKGDRLVVNMHNGLGDQNASIHFHGMYQNGTTHMDGPPGLVQCPVPPGQNFTYNFTVDQNGTYWYHSHVGSQYPDGYRAPLIVHDKNAPYEGDYDEELTVTLSDWYHELIENIDPDFLSLYNPSGAEPVPQAMLFNESQRSSIPVEPNKTYLLHIINIGAFSSQYFYIEDHDMEIVEVDGVYTERKKTDLIYITAAQRYTVLVKTKDNKDKNYPIVTIFDSSLFDVIPSDLGLNQTNWLEYDKSKDHPEAKIDVEISDDLEPFDDMELVPYDHKPLLPEPDHTIEITVTMNNLLDGINYAFFNNITYTAPKVPTLYTVKSAKKSDISDARIYGDYTHTYVLKKNEVVEVILNNADDGTHPFHLHGHEFQVIERSDAFDDPTEFDPNNRTDYPKHPMRRDTVYVNGNGYMVFRFVADNPGVWFFHCHIEWHLSQGLALVFVEAPEELYDLDIPQQHYDVCKAAGVPTEGNAAANTKDFFNLEGQNKQTKDLPPGFTARGIVALVFSCVSAFLGMAAIAYYGLSDLSASDEAILEHEGINESEVEQYRDYPDQPQQESTTNARNN
;
A
#
# COMPACT_ATOMS: atom_id res chain seq x y z
N MET A 1 -51.76 -20.88 -55.09
CA MET A 1 -50.44 -20.79 -54.42
C MET A 1 -50.08 -19.32 -54.33
N LYS A 2 -50.29 -18.68 -53.17
CA LYS A 2 -49.85 -17.31 -52.88
C LYS A 2 -48.96 -17.39 -51.65
N ILE A 3 -47.67 -17.08 -51.83
CA ILE A 3 -46.67 -17.06 -50.78
C ILE A 3 -46.67 -15.65 -50.19
N ASN A 4 -46.93 -15.56 -48.88
CA ASN A 4 -46.69 -14.36 -48.09
C ASN A 4 -45.21 -14.33 -47.68
N LEU A 5 -44.50 -13.27 -48.01
CA LEU A 5 -43.24 -12.92 -47.36
C LEU A 5 -43.56 -12.13 -46.08
N LEU A 6 -43.18 -12.68 -44.93
CA LEU A 6 -43.06 -11.93 -43.68
C LEU A 6 -41.60 -11.44 -43.60
N SER A 7 -41.41 -10.12 -43.60
CA SER A 7 -40.13 -9.48 -43.31
C SER A 7 -39.95 -9.33 -41.80
N LEU A 8 -38.95 -10.03 -41.25
CA LEU A 8 -38.47 -9.87 -39.88
C LEU A 8 -37.61 -8.60 -39.81
N GLY A 9 -38.01 -7.62 -39.02
CA GLY A 9 -37.17 -6.47 -38.66
C GLY A 9 -36.30 -6.84 -37.47
N VAL A 10 -34.98 -6.89 -37.66
CA VAL A 10 -33.99 -6.97 -36.57
C VAL A 10 -33.81 -5.55 -36.05
N LEU A 11 -34.24 -5.29 -34.81
CA LEU A 11 -33.87 -4.09 -34.07
C LEU A 11 -32.45 -4.29 -33.54
N ALA A 12 -31.47 -3.72 -34.22
CA ALA A 12 -30.12 -3.58 -33.67
C ALA A 12 -30.14 -2.47 -32.63
N THR A 13 -29.96 -2.82 -31.36
CA THR A 13 -29.63 -1.87 -30.30
C THR A 13 -28.21 -1.37 -30.54
N THR A 14 -28.07 -0.16 -31.08
CA THR A 14 -26.79 0.54 -31.15
C THR A 14 -26.41 0.99 -29.74
N ALA A 15 -25.43 0.35 -29.10
CA ALA A 15 -24.74 0.96 -27.97
C ALA A 15 -24.01 2.20 -28.50
N LEU A 16 -24.45 3.38 -28.08
CA LEU A 16 -23.82 4.64 -28.44
C LEU A 16 -22.76 4.93 -27.38
N ALA A 17 -21.48 4.71 -27.70
CA ALA A 17 -20.36 5.18 -26.89
C ALA A 17 -20.48 6.70 -26.70
N LYS A 18 -20.59 7.15 -25.44
CA LYS A 18 -20.73 8.55 -25.07
C LYS A 18 -19.37 9.11 -24.65
N THR A 19 -19.16 10.41 -24.88
CA THR A 19 -18.07 11.13 -24.20
C THR A 19 -18.59 11.65 -22.86
N VAL A 20 -17.98 11.20 -21.76
CA VAL A 20 -18.24 11.70 -20.41
C VAL A 20 -17.10 12.65 -20.04
N THR A 21 -17.45 13.89 -19.71
CA THR A 21 -16.47 14.95 -19.44
C THR A 21 -16.62 15.48 -18.03
N TYR A 22 -15.51 15.57 -17.33
CA TYR A 22 -15.38 16.19 -16.02
C TYR A 22 -14.40 17.35 -16.09
N ASP A 23 -14.76 18.48 -15.49
CA ASP A 23 -13.87 19.64 -15.32
C ASP A 23 -13.50 19.73 -13.84
N PHE A 24 -12.23 19.47 -13.52
CA PHE A 24 -11.71 19.41 -12.16
C PHE A 24 -10.83 20.62 -11.88
N ASN A 25 -11.27 21.51 -10.99
CA ASN A 25 -10.39 22.48 -10.34
C ASN A 25 -9.88 21.87 -9.03
N VAL A 26 -8.64 21.40 -9.01
CA VAL A 26 -8.01 20.77 -7.84
C VAL A 26 -7.52 21.87 -6.92
N GLU A 27 -8.06 21.96 -5.71
CA GLU A 27 -7.76 23.06 -4.80
C GLU A 27 -7.81 22.64 -3.34
N TRP A 28 -7.21 23.43 -2.47
CA TRP A 28 -7.29 23.19 -1.05
C TRP A 28 -8.64 23.63 -0.48
N VAL A 29 -9.31 22.73 0.22
CA VAL A 29 -10.51 23.00 1.01
C VAL A 29 -10.27 22.61 2.46
N LYS A 30 -11.28 22.82 3.32
CA LYS A 30 -11.26 22.36 4.71
C LYS A 30 -12.28 21.26 4.88
N ALA A 31 -11.90 20.19 5.58
CA ALA A 31 -12.80 19.13 5.99
C ALA A 31 -12.47 18.68 7.42
N ASN A 32 -13.47 18.08 8.07
CA ASN A 32 -13.36 17.52 9.41
C ASN A 32 -14.18 16.22 9.47
N PRO A 33 -13.73 15.15 8.79
CA PRO A 33 -14.55 13.96 8.56
C PRO A 33 -14.78 13.11 9.83
N ASP A 34 -13.87 13.20 10.80
CA ASP A 34 -13.90 12.47 12.07
C ASP A 34 -14.34 13.34 13.26
N GLY A 35 -14.65 14.61 13.01
CA GLY A 35 -15.08 15.55 14.04
C GLY A 35 -13.98 16.01 14.99
N HIS A 36 -12.71 15.70 14.74
CA HIS A 36 -11.59 16.11 15.59
C HIS A 36 -11.16 17.57 15.33
N THR A 37 -10.73 17.89 14.11
CA THR A 37 -10.27 19.24 13.75
C THR A 37 -10.46 19.53 12.26
N ASP A 38 -10.70 20.80 11.91
CA ASP A 38 -10.67 21.24 10.52
C ASP A 38 -9.25 21.09 9.95
N ARG A 39 -9.06 20.13 9.05
CA ARG A 39 -7.81 19.88 8.32
C ARG A 39 -7.91 20.45 6.91
N LYS A 40 -6.78 20.92 6.38
CA LYS A 40 -6.61 21.27 4.97
C LYS A 40 -6.64 19.95 4.17
N VAL A 41 -7.47 19.87 3.13
CA VAL A 41 -7.61 18.66 2.30
C VAL A 41 -7.70 19.04 0.83
N ILE A 42 -7.32 18.14 -0.06
CA ILE A 42 -7.43 18.36 -1.51
C ILE A 42 -8.87 18.11 -1.94
N GLY A 43 -9.53 19.16 -2.42
CA GLY A 43 -10.87 19.15 -2.97
C GLY A 43 -10.88 19.31 -4.50
N ILE A 44 -12.05 19.08 -5.09
CA ILE A 44 -12.35 19.37 -6.50
C ILE A 44 -13.53 20.32 -6.55
N ASN A 45 -13.38 21.43 -7.26
CA ASN A 45 -14.43 22.44 -7.45
C ASN A 45 -15.01 22.96 -6.12
N GLY A 46 -14.13 23.19 -5.14
CA GLY A 46 -14.46 23.69 -3.81
C GLY A 46 -15.20 22.69 -2.92
N GLN A 47 -15.19 21.40 -3.27
CA GLN A 47 -15.89 20.34 -2.53
C GLN A 47 -14.92 19.23 -2.09
N TRP A 48 -15.20 18.69 -0.91
CA TRP A 48 -14.70 17.42 -0.42
C TRP A 48 -15.83 16.75 0.38
N PRO A 49 -16.11 15.45 0.22
CA PRO A 49 -15.41 14.46 -0.61
C PRO A 49 -15.42 14.74 -2.11
N LEU A 50 -14.51 14.12 -2.85
CA LEU A 50 -14.38 14.32 -4.29
C LEU A 50 -15.54 13.67 -5.07
N PRO A 51 -15.89 14.21 -6.26
CA PRO A 51 -16.93 13.63 -7.09
C PRO A 51 -16.51 12.25 -7.62
N ARG A 52 -17.34 11.23 -7.42
CA ARG A 52 -17.15 9.94 -8.09
C ARG A 52 -17.23 10.09 -9.63
N ILE A 53 -16.40 9.35 -10.33
CA ILE A 53 -16.49 9.21 -11.79
C ILE A 53 -17.43 8.03 -12.08
N GLU A 54 -18.39 8.24 -12.99
CA GLU A 54 -19.29 7.20 -13.48
C GLU A 54 -19.33 7.22 -15.00
N VAL A 55 -19.10 6.06 -15.60
CA VAL A 55 -19.10 5.86 -17.06
C VAL A 55 -19.74 4.52 -17.41
N ASP A 56 -20.30 4.39 -18.61
CA ASP A 56 -20.69 3.07 -19.14
C ASP A 56 -19.47 2.45 -19.85
N LYS A 57 -19.34 1.11 -19.84
CA LYS A 57 -18.34 0.40 -20.64
C LYS A 57 -18.42 0.80 -22.12
N GLY A 58 -17.28 1.17 -22.68
CA GLY A 58 -17.11 1.69 -24.04
C GLY A 58 -17.20 3.22 -24.15
N ASP A 59 -17.54 3.93 -23.07
CA ASP A 59 -17.52 5.39 -23.06
C ASP A 59 -16.10 5.94 -23.16
N ARG A 60 -16.01 7.17 -23.68
CA ARG A 60 -14.78 7.96 -23.66
C ARG A 60 -14.79 8.89 -22.45
N LEU A 61 -13.86 8.67 -21.53
CA LEU A 61 -13.66 9.54 -20.37
C LEU A 61 -12.70 10.68 -20.72
N VAL A 62 -13.12 11.91 -20.41
CA VAL A 62 -12.31 13.12 -20.55
C VAL A 62 -12.31 13.87 -19.23
N VAL A 63 -11.16 13.96 -18.56
CA VAL A 63 -11.01 14.73 -17.32
C VAL A 63 -10.10 15.92 -17.59
N ASN A 64 -10.68 17.12 -17.65
CA ASN A 64 -9.95 18.38 -17.76
C ASN A 64 -9.55 18.85 -16.36
N MET A 65 -8.32 18.59 -15.96
CA MET A 65 -7.82 18.91 -14.64
C MET A 65 -7.02 20.22 -14.67
N HIS A 66 -7.40 21.17 -13.83
CA HIS A 66 -6.65 22.37 -13.50
C HIS A 66 -6.01 22.19 -12.12
N ASN A 67 -4.69 22.32 -12.02
CA ASN A 67 -4.03 22.32 -10.72
C ASN A 67 -4.13 23.70 -10.07
N GLY A 68 -5.11 23.90 -9.20
CA GLY A 68 -5.34 25.11 -8.41
C GLY A 68 -4.75 25.09 -7.00
N LEU A 69 -3.92 24.09 -6.63
CA LEU A 69 -3.36 23.95 -5.27
C LEU A 69 -2.46 25.13 -4.86
N GLY A 70 -1.76 25.73 -5.83
CA GLY A 70 -0.94 26.93 -5.62
C GLY A 70 0.45 26.67 -5.02
N ASP A 71 0.63 25.58 -4.29
CA ASP A 71 1.87 25.18 -3.62
C ASP A 71 2.38 23.79 -4.03
N GLN A 72 1.51 22.93 -4.58
CA GLN A 72 1.81 21.52 -4.86
C GLN A 72 1.55 21.13 -6.31
N ASN A 73 2.35 20.19 -6.80
CA ASN A 73 2.11 19.52 -8.09
C ASN A 73 0.90 18.58 -8.01
N ALA A 74 0.33 18.19 -9.15
CA ALA A 74 -0.77 17.26 -9.22
C ALA A 74 -0.61 16.24 -10.36
N SER A 75 -1.24 15.08 -10.20
CA SER A 75 -1.50 14.08 -11.24
C SER A 75 -2.78 13.32 -10.90
N ILE A 76 -3.31 12.54 -11.82
CA ILE A 76 -4.41 11.60 -11.56
C ILE A 76 -4.00 10.26 -12.15
N HIS A 77 -3.88 9.26 -11.29
CA HIS A 77 -3.89 7.86 -11.69
C HIS A 77 -5.31 7.31 -11.60
N PHE A 78 -5.69 6.50 -12.58
CA PHE A 78 -6.99 5.84 -12.65
C PHE A 78 -6.78 4.36 -12.32
N HIS A 79 -6.77 4.06 -11.02
CA HIS A 79 -6.42 2.76 -10.47
C HIS A 79 -7.17 1.61 -11.15
N GLY A 80 -6.41 0.63 -11.65
CA GLY A 80 -6.94 -0.56 -12.33
C GLY A 80 -7.41 -0.33 -13.77
N MET A 81 -7.39 0.91 -14.30
CA MET A 81 -7.61 1.15 -15.72
C MET A 81 -6.43 0.61 -16.53
N TYR A 82 -6.70 -0.23 -17.53
CA TYR A 82 -5.64 -0.84 -18.34
C TYR A 82 -4.89 0.17 -19.21
N GLN A 83 -5.52 1.30 -19.55
CA GLN A 83 -4.90 2.32 -20.41
C GLN A 83 -4.38 1.76 -21.74
N ASN A 84 -5.11 0.80 -22.32
CA ASN A 84 -4.68 0.13 -23.55
C ASN A 84 -4.57 1.11 -24.73
N GLY A 85 -3.36 1.26 -25.26
CA GLY A 85 -3.02 2.26 -26.28
C GLY A 85 -2.95 3.71 -25.76
N THR A 86 -3.18 3.92 -24.47
CA THR A 86 -3.18 5.23 -23.81
C THR A 86 -2.28 5.25 -22.56
N THR A 87 -1.17 4.50 -22.53
CA THR A 87 -0.19 4.50 -21.41
C THR A 87 0.20 5.90 -20.93
N HIS A 88 0.26 6.90 -21.83
CA HIS A 88 0.54 8.29 -21.47
C HIS A 88 -0.56 8.95 -20.61
N MET A 89 -1.75 8.37 -20.50
CA MET A 89 -2.85 8.83 -19.66
C MET A 89 -2.91 8.12 -18.30
N ASP A 90 -1.91 7.29 -17.98
CA ASP A 90 -1.91 6.49 -16.75
C ASP A 90 -1.74 7.32 -15.47
N GLY A 91 -1.00 8.44 -15.50
CA GLY A 91 -0.95 9.38 -14.37
C GLY A 91 0.39 9.54 -13.63
N PRO A 92 1.20 8.48 -13.40
CA PRO A 92 2.40 8.58 -12.57
C PRO A 92 3.48 9.52 -13.12
N PRO A 93 3.86 10.58 -12.39
CA PRO A 93 5.00 11.43 -12.72
C PRO A 93 6.32 10.67 -12.69
N GLY A 94 7.21 10.94 -13.65
CA GLY A 94 8.50 10.24 -13.75
C GLY A 94 8.43 8.89 -14.47
N LEU A 95 7.23 8.39 -14.77
CA LEU A 95 7.01 7.25 -15.67
C LEU A 95 6.45 7.72 -17.01
N VAL A 96 5.16 8.05 -17.04
CA VAL A 96 4.41 8.31 -18.29
C VAL A 96 4.18 9.79 -18.54
N GLN A 97 4.31 10.61 -17.50
CA GLN A 97 4.15 12.06 -17.60
C GLN A 97 5.08 12.82 -16.66
N CYS A 98 5.09 14.15 -16.79
CA CYS A 98 5.66 15.04 -15.78
C CYS A 98 4.56 15.42 -14.77
N PRO A 99 4.93 15.83 -13.54
CA PRO A 99 3.94 16.40 -12.62
C PRO A 99 3.30 17.65 -13.24
N VAL A 100 2.02 17.89 -12.98
CA VAL A 100 1.32 19.10 -13.44
C VAL A 100 1.52 20.20 -12.40
N PRO A 101 2.27 21.28 -12.70
CA PRO A 101 2.55 22.34 -11.72
C PRO A 101 1.34 23.21 -11.38
N PRO A 102 1.38 23.95 -10.26
CA PRO A 102 0.35 24.93 -9.93
C PRO A 102 0.03 25.89 -11.09
N GLY A 103 -1.25 26.10 -11.33
CA GLY A 103 -1.81 26.95 -12.38
C GLY A 103 -1.81 26.33 -13.79
N GLN A 104 -1.32 25.11 -13.97
CA GLN A 104 -1.35 24.42 -15.26
C GLN A 104 -2.59 23.54 -15.42
N ASN A 105 -2.90 23.20 -16.67
CA ASN A 105 -3.97 22.28 -17.03
C ASN A 105 -3.41 21.00 -17.63
N PHE A 106 -4.13 19.90 -17.45
CA PHE A 106 -3.86 18.63 -18.12
C PHE A 106 -5.19 17.89 -18.33
N THR A 107 -5.40 17.41 -19.55
CA THR A 107 -6.60 16.65 -19.92
C THR A 107 -6.26 15.18 -20.06
N TYR A 108 -6.79 14.34 -19.16
CA TYR A 108 -6.76 12.88 -19.31
C TYR A 108 -7.87 12.46 -20.26
N ASN A 109 -7.55 11.61 -21.24
CA ASN A 109 -8.47 11.30 -22.33
C ASN A 109 -8.25 9.89 -22.90
N PHE A 110 -9.14 8.97 -22.54
CA PHE A 110 -9.06 7.57 -22.95
C PHE A 110 -10.46 6.95 -23.04
N THR A 111 -10.55 5.81 -23.71
CA THR A 111 -11.77 5.01 -23.77
C THR A 111 -11.73 3.95 -22.68
N VAL A 112 -12.83 3.82 -21.94
CA VAL A 112 -12.96 2.86 -20.84
C VAL A 112 -13.62 1.59 -21.39
N ASP A 113 -12.82 0.63 -21.83
CA ASP A 113 -13.31 -0.65 -22.40
C ASP A 113 -13.18 -1.82 -21.41
N GLN A 114 -13.41 -1.53 -20.13
CA GLN A 114 -13.46 -2.49 -19.03
C GLN A 114 -14.71 -2.23 -18.16
N ASN A 115 -14.95 -3.02 -17.12
CA ASN A 115 -16.16 -2.94 -16.29
C ASN A 115 -15.81 -3.07 -14.81
N GLY A 116 -16.71 -2.61 -13.95
CA GLY A 116 -16.64 -2.87 -12.52
C GLY A 116 -16.12 -1.71 -11.69
N THR A 117 -15.49 -2.04 -10.58
CA THR A 117 -15.21 -1.10 -9.48
C THR A 117 -13.76 -0.67 -9.43
N TYR A 118 -13.55 0.63 -9.58
CA TYR A 118 -12.25 1.27 -9.59
C TYR A 118 -12.28 2.55 -8.77
N TRP A 119 -11.17 3.26 -8.78
CA TRP A 119 -11.02 4.55 -8.13
C TRP A 119 -9.94 5.36 -8.84
N TYR A 120 -9.86 6.65 -8.55
CA TYR A 120 -8.80 7.51 -9.04
C TYR A 120 -8.18 8.24 -7.86
N HIS A 121 -6.87 8.48 -7.94
CA HIS A 121 -6.14 9.17 -6.89
C HIS A 121 -4.94 9.94 -7.45
N SER A 122 -4.39 10.84 -6.65
CA SER A 122 -3.11 11.46 -7.00
C SER A 122 -1.97 10.44 -6.90
N HIS A 123 -1.02 10.56 -7.82
CA HIS A 123 0.22 9.78 -7.84
C HIS A 123 1.46 10.68 -7.72
N VAL A 124 1.29 11.92 -7.20
CA VAL A 124 2.40 12.83 -6.87
C VAL A 124 2.80 12.62 -5.41
N GLY A 125 4.00 12.11 -5.16
CA GLY A 125 4.46 11.84 -3.78
C GLY A 125 3.42 11.04 -3.01
N SER A 126 3.22 11.38 -1.74
CA SER A 126 2.21 10.78 -0.87
C SER A 126 0.95 11.66 -0.76
N GLN A 127 0.44 12.18 -1.88
CA GLN A 127 -0.56 13.27 -1.87
C GLN A 127 -2.01 12.79 -1.65
N TYR A 128 -2.38 11.58 -2.09
CA TYR A 128 -3.79 11.17 -2.02
C TYR A 128 -4.37 11.02 -0.61
N PRO A 129 -3.59 10.67 0.44
CA PRO A 129 -4.10 10.63 1.82
C PRO A 129 -4.52 12.00 2.36
N ASP A 130 -4.08 13.09 1.73
CA ASP A 130 -4.60 14.45 1.98
C ASP A 130 -5.96 14.71 1.30
N GLY A 131 -6.57 13.69 0.70
CA GLY A 131 -7.95 13.71 0.19
C GLY A 131 -8.09 13.65 -1.33
N TYR A 132 -7.00 13.58 -2.10
CA TYR A 132 -7.06 13.50 -3.57
C TYR A 132 -7.34 12.07 -4.06
N ARG A 133 -8.53 11.55 -3.73
CA ARG A 133 -9.00 10.20 -4.05
C ARG A 133 -10.52 10.15 -4.18
N ALA A 134 -11.06 9.34 -5.09
CA ALA A 134 -12.48 9.04 -5.14
C ALA A 134 -12.80 7.79 -6.00
N PRO A 135 -14.00 7.20 -5.85
CA PRO A 135 -14.45 6.09 -6.68
C PRO A 135 -14.55 6.42 -8.18
N LEU A 136 -14.32 5.40 -9.01
CA LEU A 136 -14.57 5.36 -10.44
C LEU A 136 -15.36 4.08 -10.72
N ILE A 137 -16.64 4.21 -11.09
CA ILE A 137 -17.51 3.07 -11.36
C ILE A 137 -17.75 2.96 -12.86
N VAL A 138 -17.53 1.76 -13.42
CA VAL A 138 -17.79 1.46 -14.82
C VAL A 138 -18.95 0.49 -14.95
N HIS A 139 -20.08 1.01 -15.42
CA HIS A 139 -21.32 0.26 -15.55
C HIS A 139 -21.28 -0.68 -16.77
N ASP A 140 -21.64 -1.95 -16.59
CA ASP A 140 -21.77 -2.94 -17.67
C ASP A 140 -23.17 -3.56 -17.68
N LYS A 141 -23.99 -3.16 -18.66
CA LYS A 141 -25.36 -3.68 -18.84
C LYS A 141 -25.41 -5.15 -19.26
N ASN A 142 -24.25 -5.77 -19.51
CA ASN A 142 -24.11 -7.18 -19.81
C ASN A 142 -23.37 -7.92 -18.69
N ALA A 143 -23.23 -7.30 -17.50
CA ALA A 143 -22.65 -7.95 -16.34
C ALA A 143 -23.36 -9.28 -16.04
N PRO A 144 -22.63 -10.33 -15.60
CA PRO A 144 -23.22 -11.64 -15.30
C PRO A 144 -24.36 -11.63 -14.30
N TYR A 145 -24.35 -10.63 -13.40
CA TYR A 145 -25.30 -10.47 -12.30
C TYR A 145 -26.25 -9.29 -12.50
N GLU A 146 -26.28 -8.72 -13.71
CA GLU A 146 -27.26 -7.69 -14.08
C GLU A 146 -28.69 -8.24 -13.88
N GLY A 147 -29.50 -7.52 -13.09
CA GLY A 147 -30.85 -7.93 -12.73
C GLY A 147 -30.98 -8.86 -11.53
N ASP A 148 -29.86 -9.24 -10.88
CA ASP A 148 -29.87 -9.96 -9.60
C ASP A 148 -29.94 -9.01 -8.38
N TYR A 149 -29.78 -7.71 -8.61
CA TYR A 149 -29.88 -6.65 -7.62
C TYR A 149 -30.91 -5.60 -8.01
N ASP A 150 -31.42 -4.88 -6.99
CA ASP A 150 -32.43 -3.84 -7.13
C ASP A 150 -31.81 -2.43 -7.18
N GLU A 151 -30.69 -2.22 -6.49
CA GLU A 151 -30.01 -0.92 -6.33
C GLU A 151 -28.49 -1.13 -6.18
N GLU A 152 -27.71 -0.09 -6.49
CA GLU A 152 -26.24 -0.07 -6.35
C GLU A 152 -25.81 1.01 -5.35
N LEU A 153 -24.82 0.72 -4.54
CA LEU A 153 -24.24 1.65 -3.57
C LEU A 153 -22.72 1.52 -3.54
N THR A 154 -22.04 2.63 -3.26
CA THR A 154 -20.58 2.66 -3.11
C THR A 154 -20.22 2.91 -1.65
N VAL A 155 -19.24 2.17 -1.18
CA VAL A 155 -18.66 2.23 0.16
C VAL A 155 -17.16 2.44 0.05
N THR A 156 -16.65 3.51 0.66
CA THR A 156 -15.21 3.73 0.78
C THR A 156 -14.75 3.54 2.22
N LEU A 157 -13.64 2.83 2.36
CA LEU A 157 -12.91 2.61 3.59
C LEU A 157 -11.57 3.34 3.50
N SER A 158 -11.12 3.94 4.59
CA SER A 158 -9.81 4.58 4.63
C SER A 158 -9.29 4.73 6.05
N ASP A 159 -7.98 4.83 6.21
CA ASP A 159 -7.36 5.51 7.33
C ASP A 159 -7.40 7.05 7.16
N TRP A 160 -7.16 7.76 8.25
CA TRP A 160 -7.16 9.21 8.29
C TRP A 160 -6.09 9.75 9.23
N TYR A 161 -5.32 10.68 8.69
CA TYR A 161 -4.29 11.42 9.40
C TYR A 161 -4.79 12.82 9.76
N HIS A 162 -4.41 13.32 10.93
CA HIS A 162 -4.76 14.67 11.38
C HIS A 162 -3.80 15.74 10.86
N GLU A 163 -2.58 15.34 10.50
CA GLU A 163 -1.56 16.20 9.93
C GLU A 163 -1.43 15.95 8.43
N LEU A 164 -1.13 17.00 7.65
CA LEU A 164 -0.83 16.85 6.22
C LEU A 164 0.39 15.93 6.03
N ILE A 165 0.38 15.16 4.96
CA ILE A 165 1.46 14.20 4.71
C ILE A 165 2.82 14.91 4.54
N GLU A 166 2.82 16.14 4.01
CA GLU A 166 4.03 16.98 3.92
C GLU A 166 4.72 17.27 5.27
N ASN A 167 3.99 17.15 6.39
CA ASN A 167 4.53 17.30 7.74
C ASN A 167 4.90 15.94 8.37
N ILE A 168 4.32 14.84 7.89
CA ILE A 168 4.59 13.48 8.37
C ILE A 168 5.85 12.92 7.70
N ASP A 169 5.99 13.11 6.38
CA ASP A 169 7.11 12.58 5.58
C ASP A 169 8.50 12.89 6.16
N PRO A 170 8.81 14.11 6.65
CA PRO A 170 10.14 14.42 7.19
C PRO A 170 10.49 13.67 8.49
N ASP A 171 9.48 13.29 9.27
CA ASP A 171 9.67 12.52 10.51
C ASP A 171 9.72 11.01 10.20
N PHE A 172 8.96 10.56 9.20
CA PHE A 172 8.98 9.19 8.72
C PHE A 172 10.30 8.82 8.02
N LEU A 173 10.71 9.59 6.99
CA LEU A 173 11.97 9.41 6.26
C LEU A 173 13.13 10.10 6.99
N SER A 174 13.47 9.60 8.18
CA SER A 174 14.37 10.26 9.11
C SER A 174 15.40 9.32 9.72
N LEU A 175 16.60 9.86 9.99
CA LEU A 175 17.61 9.20 10.85
C LEU A 175 17.07 8.88 12.25
N TYR A 176 16.03 9.61 12.69
CA TYR A 176 15.39 9.41 13.98
C TYR A 176 14.27 8.35 13.96
N ASN A 177 13.96 7.79 12.77
CA ASN A 177 13.07 6.65 12.58
C ASN A 177 13.81 5.47 11.89
N PRO A 178 14.87 4.92 12.50
CA PRO A 178 15.72 3.92 11.84
C PRO A 178 15.04 2.55 11.71
N SER A 179 13.92 2.29 12.40
CA SER A 179 13.12 1.09 12.13
C SER A 179 12.37 1.20 10.81
N GLY A 180 12.10 2.42 10.32
CA GLY A 180 11.17 2.63 9.22
C GLY A 180 9.71 2.51 9.66
N ALA A 181 9.42 2.69 10.96
CA ALA A 181 8.07 2.59 11.50
C ALA A 181 7.11 3.50 10.76
N GLU A 182 6.06 2.94 10.19
CA GLU A 182 5.06 3.70 9.47
C GLU A 182 4.27 4.58 10.46
N PRO A 183 3.89 5.80 10.05
CA PRO A 183 3.07 6.66 10.87
C PRO A 183 1.68 6.02 11.03
N VAL A 184 1.28 5.76 12.27
CA VAL A 184 -0.02 5.19 12.59
C VAL A 184 -1.12 6.25 12.40
N PRO A 185 -2.21 5.94 11.66
CA PRO A 185 -3.32 6.89 11.46
C PRO A 185 -4.08 7.15 12.76
N GLN A 186 -4.78 8.29 12.82
CA GLN A 186 -5.53 8.69 14.02
C GLN A 186 -7.00 8.24 13.99
N ALA A 187 -7.53 7.91 12.82
CA ALA A 187 -8.92 7.52 12.65
C ALA A 187 -9.11 6.61 11.44
N MET A 188 -10.19 5.82 11.45
CA MET A 188 -10.75 5.20 10.25
C MET A 188 -11.93 6.03 9.74
N LEU A 189 -12.12 6.06 8.43
CA LEU A 189 -13.25 6.69 7.77
C LEU A 189 -14.07 5.65 6.99
N PHE A 190 -15.37 5.89 7.01
CA PHE A 190 -16.39 5.16 6.27
C PHE A 190 -17.20 6.16 5.46
N ASN A 191 -17.09 6.11 4.13
CA ASN A 191 -17.62 7.12 3.20
C ASN A 191 -17.13 8.54 3.52
N GLU A 192 -15.83 8.67 3.77
CA GLU A 192 -15.17 9.96 4.10
C GLU A 192 -15.84 10.68 5.29
N SER A 193 -16.33 9.90 6.25
CA SER A 193 -16.91 10.34 7.52
C SER A 193 -16.68 9.26 8.59
N GLN A 194 -17.19 9.46 9.79
CA GLN A 194 -17.24 8.43 10.83
C GLN A 194 -18.67 8.15 11.25
N ARG A 195 -18.91 6.88 11.61
CA ARG A 195 -20.16 6.45 12.26
C ARG A 195 -21.37 6.91 11.43
N SER A 196 -21.36 6.57 10.14
CA SER A 196 -22.39 7.00 9.21
C SER A 196 -23.36 5.87 8.86
N SER A 197 -24.49 6.22 8.26
CA SER A 197 -25.56 5.27 7.92
C SER A 197 -25.73 5.15 6.41
N ILE A 198 -25.94 3.92 5.94
CA ILE A 198 -26.35 3.60 4.58
C ILE A 198 -27.84 3.26 4.61
N PRO A 199 -28.72 4.12 4.08
CA PRO A 199 -30.16 3.85 4.07
C PRO A 199 -30.51 2.75 3.09
N VAL A 200 -31.31 1.79 3.52
CA VAL A 200 -31.80 0.67 2.70
C VAL A 200 -33.30 0.43 2.84
N GLU A 201 -33.88 -0.20 1.83
CA GLU A 201 -35.25 -0.68 1.86
C GLU A 201 -35.30 -2.18 2.15
N PRO A 202 -36.32 -2.67 2.87
CA PRO A 202 -36.48 -4.08 3.18
C PRO A 202 -36.79 -4.89 1.91
N ASN A 203 -36.37 -6.15 1.92
CA ASN A 203 -36.56 -7.12 0.85
C ASN A 203 -35.96 -6.70 -0.51
N LYS A 204 -34.92 -5.87 -0.51
CA LYS A 204 -34.12 -5.51 -1.69
C LYS A 204 -32.75 -6.18 -1.65
N THR A 205 -32.20 -6.47 -2.81
CA THR A 205 -30.82 -6.89 -2.97
C THR A 205 -30.02 -5.68 -3.42
N TYR A 206 -28.97 -5.33 -2.68
CA TYR A 206 -28.05 -4.24 -3.04
C TYR A 206 -26.75 -4.80 -3.58
N LEU A 207 -26.24 -4.20 -4.65
CA LEU A 207 -24.86 -4.37 -5.11
C LEU A 207 -24.00 -3.30 -4.41
N LEU A 208 -23.12 -3.72 -3.50
CA LEU A 208 -22.24 -2.84 -2.74
C LEU A 208 -20.83 -2.88 -3.31
N HIS A 209 -20.36 -1.75 -3.82
CA HIS A 209 -18.99 -1.53 -4.26
C HIS A 209 -18.13 -1.06 -3.09
N ILE A 210 -17.32 -1.95 -2.51
CA ILE A 210 -16.47 -1.67 -1.35
C ILE A 210 -15.05 -1.41 -1.84
N ILE A 211 -14.49 -0.25 -1.50
CA ILE A 211 -13.19 0.22 -1.98
C ILE A 211 -12.37 0.67 -0.77
N ASN A 212 -11.18 0.10 -0.57
CA ASN A 212 -10.25 0.65 0.40
C ASN A 212 -9.33 1.67 -0.29
N ILE A 213 -9.57 2.94 -0.01
CA ILE A 213 -8.84 4.10 -0.53
C ILE A 213 -7.85 4.66 0.51
N GLY A 214 -7.51 3.85 1.53
CA GLY A 214 -6.54 4.15 2.58
C GLY A 214 -5.11 4.28 2.07
N ALA A 215 -4.28 4.95 2.87
CA ALA A 215 -2.86 5.13 2.62
C ALA A 215 -2.01 3.93 3.05
N PHE A 216 -2.49 3.20 4.06
CA PHE A 216 -1.68 2.22 4.78
C PHE A 216 -2.50 1.00 5.21
N SER A 217 -3.56 1.25 5.98
CA SER A 217 -4.27 0.21 6.70
C SER A 217 -5.11 -0.69 5.79
N SER A 218 -4.86 -1.99 5.91
CA SER A 218 -5.88 -2.99 5.59
C SER A 218 -7.03 -2.91 6.59
N GLN A 219 -8.23 -3.29 6.15
CA GLN A 219 -9.40 -3.29 7.00
C GLN A 219 -10.20 -4.57 6.86
N TYR A 220 -10.86 -4.97 7.95
CA TYR A 220 -11.87 -6.01 7.96
C TYR A 220 -13.25 -5.37 7.88
N PHE A 221 -14.13 -5.94 7.06
CA PHE A 221 -15.47 -5.43 6.81
C PHE A 221 -16.52 -6.53 6.94
N TYR A 222 -17.58 -6.26 7.71
CA TYR A 222 -18.78 -7.10 7.75
C TYR A 222 -20.04 -6.33 8.12
N ILE A 223 -21.20 -6.98 7.93
CA ILE A 223 -22.51 -6.45 8.30
C ILE A 223 -23.17 -7.45 9.25
N GLU A 224 -23.50 -7.03 10.47
CA GLU A 224 -24.14 -7.91 11.45
C GLU A 224 -25.46 -8.48 10.90
N ASP A 225 -25.68 -9.77 11.14
CA ASP A 225 -26.83 -10.55 10.69
C ASP A 225 -27.04 -10.55 9.15
N HIS A 226 -26.04 -10.24 8.32
CA HIS A 226 -26.18 -10.28 6.86
C HIS A 226 -25.01 -11.02 6.18
N ASP A 227 -25.31 -12.11 5.47
CA ASP A 227 -24.37 -12.70 4.52
C ASP A 227 -24.05 -11.70 3.39
N MET A 228 -22.82 -11.73 2.91
CA MET A 228 -22.39 -11.06 1.69
C MET A 228 -22.07 -12.11 0.62
N GLU A 229 -22.45 -11.88 -0.64
CA GLU A 229 -22.00 -12.70 -1.78
C GLU A 229 -21.03 -11.91 -2.65
N ILE A 230 -19.74 -12.25 -2.64
CA ILE A 230 -18.74 -11.66 -3.53
C ILE A 230 -19.06 -12.03 -4.98
N VAL A 231 -19.09 -11.00 -5.83
CA VAL A 231 -19.39 -11.12 -7.28
C VAL A 231 -18.33 -10.46 -8.17
N GLU A 232 -17.46 -9.63 -7.60
CA GLU A 232 -16.38 -8.97 -8.33
C GLU A 232 -15.23 -8.66 -7.36
N VAL A 233 -14.00 -8.78 -7.84
CA VAL A 233 -12.80 -8.18 -7.21
C VAL A 233 -12.03 -7.39 -8.25
N ASP A 234 -11.68 -6.14 -7.93
CA ASP A 234 -10.86 -5.26 -8.78
C ASP A 234 -11.32 -5.18 -10.26
N GLY A 235 -12.63 -5.17 -10.53
CA GLY A 235 -13.20 -5.17 -11.88
C GLY A 235 -13.33 -6.53 -12.57
N VAL A 236 -12.86 -7.60 -11.94
CA VAL A 236 -12.99 -8.98 -12.41
C VAL A 236 -14.21 -9.63 -11.78
N TYR A 237 -15.24 -9.94 -12.58
CA TYR A 237 -16.38 -10.73 -12.11
C TYR A 237 -15.92 -12.12 -11.69
N THR A 238 -16.43 -12.59 -10.55
CA THR A 238 -16.14 -13.92 -10.00
C THR A 238 -17.41 -14.77 -10.00
N GLU A 239 -17.29 -16.09 -9.87
CA GLU A 239 -18.41 -16.88 -9.36
C GLU A 239 -18.84 -16.37 -7.98
N ARG A 240 -20.14 -16.51 -7.65
CA ARG A 240 -20.66 -16.05 -6.36
C ARG A 240 -20.02 -16.82 -5.23
N LYS A 241 -19.44 -16.11 -4.27
CA LYS A 241 -18.91 -16.70 -3.04
C LYS A 241 -19.48 -16.02 -1.81
N LYS A 242 -20.09 -16.82 -0.93
CA LYS A 242 -20.60 -16.33 0.36
C LYS A 242 -19.47 -16.08 1.33
N THR A 243 -19.55 -14.97 2.04
CA THR A 243 -18.68 -14.64 3.17
C THR A 243 -19.43 -13.83 4.21
N ASP A 244 -18.99 -13.95 5.46
CA ASP A 244 -19.43 -13.12 6.57
C ASP A 244 -18.40 -12.02 6.89
N LEU A 245 -17.17 -12.12 6.38
CA LEU A 245 -16.06 -11.21 6.68
C LEU A 245 -15.13 -11.05 5.47
N ILE A 246 -14.82 -9.80 5.13
CA ILE A 246 -13.89 -9.45 4.04
C ILE A 246 -12.66 -8.79 4.64
N TYR A 247 -11.48 -9.26 4.25
CA TYR A 247 -10.23 -8.53 4.41
C TYR A 247 -9.92 -7.77 3.12
N ILE A 248 -9.71 -6.46 3.23
CA ILE A 248 -9.51 -5.57 2.10
C ILE A 248 -8.32 -4.65 2.36
N THR A 249 -7.25 -4.84 1.59
CA THR A 249 -6.03 -4.03 1.71
C THR A 249 -6.22 -2.68 1.04
N ALA A 250 -5.31 -1.73 1.31
CA ALA A 250 -5.22 -0.51 0.50
C ALA A 250 -5.23 -0.88 -1.00
N ALA A 251 -5.92 -0.06 -1.81
CA ALA A 251 -6.17 -0.22 -3.25
C ALA A 251 -7.14 -1.32 -3.71
N GLN A 252 -7.45 -2.31 -2.88
CA GLN A 252 -8.36 -3.39 -3.27
C GLN A 252 -9.82 -2.96 -3.30
N ARG A 253 -10.61 -3.67 -4.11
CA ARG A 253 -12.05 -3.51 -4.24
C ARG A 253 -12.74 -4.87 -4.22
N TYR A 254 -13.87 -4.91 -3.54
CA TYR A 254 -14.80 -6.03 -3.57
C TYR A 254 -16.18 -5.50 -3.92
N THR A 255 -16.86 -6.16 -4.86
CA THR A 255 -18.30 -5.93 -5.05
C THR A 255 -19.07 -7.12 -4.51
N VAL A 256 -20.06 -6.84 -3.67
CA VAL A 256 -20.86 -7.86 -3.00
C VAL A 256 -22.36 -7.63 -3.18
N LEU A 257 -23.13 -8.72 -3.27
CA LEU A 257 -24.57 -8.69 -3.14
C LEU A 257 -24.95 -8.82 -1.66
N VAL A 258 -25.83 -7.93 -1.19
CA VAL A 258 -26.40 -7.97 0.17
C VAL A 258 -27.92 -7.96 0.08
N LYS A 259 -28.56 -9.03 0.57
CA LYS A 259 -30.03 -9.10 0.65
C LYS A 259 -30.53 -8.54 1.97
N THR A 260 -31.35 -7.50 1.91
CA THR A 260 -31.97 -6.92 3.10
C THR A 260 -33.10 -7.78 3.65
N LYS A 261 -33.32 -7.68 4.97
CA LYS A 261 -34.39 -8.34 5.71
C LYS A 261 -35.77 -7.83 5.27
N ASP A 262 -36.81 -8.57 5.62
CA ASP A 262 -38.19 -8.33 5.18
C ASP A 262 -38.92 -7.19 5.92
N ASN A 263 -38.39 -6.76 7.07
CA ASN A 263 -38.99 -5.76 7.93
C ASN A 263 -37.99 -4.64 8.29
N LYS A 264 -38.49 -3.58 8.92
CA LYS A 264 -37.73 -2.39 9.33
C LYS A 264 -37.59 -2.28 10.85
N ASP A 265 -37.60 -3.42 11.55
CA ASP A 265 -37.72 -3.41 13.01
C ASP A 265 -36.44 -2.92 13.71
N LYS A 266 -35.28 -3.09 13.07
CA LYS A 266 -33.94 -2.81 13.60
C LYS A 266 -33.00 -2.29 12.49
N ASN A 267 -32.06 -1.40 12.86
CA ASN A 267 -30.89 -1.06 12.05
C ASN A 267 -29.71 -1.96 12.42
N TYR A 268 -28.88 -2.32 11.44
CA TYR A 268 -27.83 -3.31 11.64
C TYR A 268 -26.45 -2.67 11.61
N PRO A 269 -25.55 -3.00 12.53
CA PRO A 269 -24.16 -2.57 12.47
C PRO A 269 -23.48 -3.00 11.18
N ILE A 270 -22.79 -2.06 10.55
CA ILE A 270 -21.73 -2.29 9.57
C ILE A 270 -20.42 -2.05 10.32
N VAL A 271 -19.56 -3.05 10.37
CA VAL A 271 -18.37 -3.01 11.21
C VAL A 271 -17.13 -2.94 10.35
N THR A 272 -16.25 -2.01 10.70
CA THR A 272 -14.92 -1.84 10.12
C THR A 272 -13.87 -1.96 11.22
N ILE A 273 -12.81 -2.72 10.97
CA ILE A 273 -11.74 -2.98 11.95
C ILE A 273 -10.41 -2.77 11.23
N PHE A 274 -9.47 -2.04 11.85
CA PHE A 274 -8.11 -1.95 11.33
C PHE A 274 -7.41 -3.30 11.45
N ASP A 275 -6.56 -3.60 10.47
CA ASP A 275 -5.52 -4.60 10.65
C ASP A 275 -4.42 -4.05 11.56
N SER A 276 -4.57 -4.31 12.85
CA SER A 276 -3.65 -3.83 13.89
C SER A 276 -2.27 -4.48 13.82
N SER A 277 -2.12 -5.60 13.10
CA SER A 277 -0.82 -6.24 12.88
C SER A 277 0.15 -5.37 12.08
N LEU A 278 -0.38 -4.41 11.30
CA LEU A 278 0.41 -3.45 10.54
C LEU A 278 0.97 -2.31 11.40
N PHE A 279 0.58 -2.18 12.67
CA PHE A 279 0.98 -1.04 13.51
C PHE A 279 2.11 -1.43 14.48
N ASP A 280 3.30 -0.87 14.28
CA ASP A 280 4.45 -1.01 15.19
C ASP A 280 4.10 -0.71 16.65
N VAL A 281 3.30 0.33 16.86
CA VAL A 281 2.81 0.75 18.19
C VAL A 281 1.37 1.18 18.06
N ILE A 282 0.47 0.56 18.81
CA ILE A 282 -0.94 0.96 18.87
C ILE A 282 -1.12 2.07 19.91
N PRO A 283 -1.48 3.30 19.53
CA PRO A 283 -1.78 4.36 20.49
C PRO A 283 -2.99 3.98 21.35
N SER A 284 -2.94 4.29 22.65
CA SER A 284 -4.00 3.91 23.60
C SER A 284 -5.36 4.55 23.33
N ASP A 285 -5.37 5.64 22.56
CA ASP A 285 -6.55 6.41 22.16
C ASP A 285 -7.02 6.10 20.74
N LEU A 286 -6.31 5.24 20.00
CA LEU A 286 -6.74 4.80 18.68
C LEU A 286 -7.92 3.82 18.78
N GLY A 287 -9.03 4.18 18.15
CA GLY A 287 -10.14 3.24 17.93
C GLY A 287 -9.77 2.24 16.85
N LEU A 288 -9.48 0.98 17.23
CA LEU A 288 -9.16 -0.10 16.28
C LEU A 288 -10.37 -0.61 15.50
N ASN A 289 -11.58 -0.22 15.90
CA ASN A 289 -12.80 -0.57 15.22
C ASN A 289 -13.82 0.57 15.26
N GLN A 290 -14.76 0.52 14.32
CA GLN A 290 -15.86 1.48 14.22
C GLN A 290 -17.15 0.76 13.84
N THR A 291 -18.24 1.20 14.45
CA THR A 291 -19.60 0.86 14.02
C THR A 291 -20.16 1.95 13.12
N ASN A 292 -20.65 1.53 11.96
CA ASN A 292 -21.51 2.25 11.02
C ASN A 292 -22.86 1.51 10.94
N TRP A 293 -23.83 1.96 10.15
CA TRP A 293 -25.15 1.32 10.14
C TRP A 293 -25.75 1.10 8.76
N LEU A 294 -26.27 -0.11 8.55
CA LEU A 294 -27.24 -0.42 7.52
C LEU A 294 -28.61 0.01 8.05
N GLU A 295 -29.10 1.16 7.61
CA GLU A 295 -30.26 1.85 8.18
C GLU A 295 -31.54 1.48 7.42
N TYR A 296 -32.39 0.67 8.05
CA TYR A 296 -33.72 0.31 7.54
C TYR A 296 -34.78 1.37 7.89
N ASP A 297 -34.62 2.02 9.05
CA ASP A 297 -35.49 3.06 9.54
C ASP A 297 -34.73 4.04 10.46
N LYS A 298 -34.64 5.29 10.00
CA LYS A 298 -33.98 6.40 10.70
C LYS A 298 -34.54 6.69 12.11
N SER A 299 -35.77 6.28 12.40
CA SER A 299 -36.41 6.46 13.71
C SER A 299 -36.06 5.37 14.73
N LYS A 300 -35.42 4.28 14.28
CA LYS A 300 -34.97 3.18 15.13
C LYS A 300 -33.59 3.46 15.71
N ASP A 301 -33.27 2.74 16.77
CA ASP A 301 -31.95 2.80 17.40
C ASP A 301 -30.87 2.36 16.41
N HIS A 302 -29.70 2.98 16.54
CA HIS A 302 -28.45 2.63 15.87
C HIS A 302 -27.58 1.85 16.87
N PRO A 303 -27.75 0.53 17.00
CA PRO A 303 -27.04 -0.25 18.01
C PRO A 303 -25.53 -0.26 17.71
N GLU A 304 -24.68 -0.15 18.73
CA GLU A 304 -23.24 -0.40 18.55
C GLU A 304 -22.99 -1.91 18.38
N ALA A 305 -22.05 -2.28 17.52
CA ALA A 305 -21.55 -3.64 17.49
C ALA A 305 -20.77 -3.95 18.76
N LYS A 306 -20.88 -5.20 19.23
CA LYS A 306 -20.00 -5.72 20.30
C LYS A 306 -18.80 -6.37 19.64
N ILE A 307 -17.69 -5.65 19.65
CA ILE A 307 -16.47 -6.09 18.99
C ILE A 307 -15.52 -6.57 20.08
N ASP A 308 -15.52 -7.89 20.30
CA ASP A 308 -14.66 -8.56 21.29
C ASP A 308 -13.31 -8.93 20.64
N VAL A 309 -12.70 -8.00 19.91
CA VAL A 309 -11.42 -8.19 19.21
C VAL A 309 -10.40 -7.29 19.89
N GLU A 310 -9.51 -7.86 20.70
CA GLU A 310 -8.39 -7.12 21.30
C GLU A 310 -7.28 -6.86 20.26
N ILE A 311 -7.06 -7.81 19.34
CA ILE A 311 -6.09 -7.75 18.24
C ILE A 311 -6.74 -8.37 17.00
N SER A 312 -6.51 -7.80 15.81
CA SER A 312 -7.10 -8.23 14.54
C SER A 312 -6.81 -9.68 14.13
N ASP A 313 -5.73 -10.28 14.65
CA ASP A 313 -5.24 -11.61 14.25
C ASP A 313 -6.20 -12.76 14.57
N ASP A 314 -7.15 -12.53 15.48
CA ASP A 314 -8.20 -13.50 15.82
C ASP A 314 -9.31 -13.58 14.74
N LEU A 315 -9.28 -12.70 13.74
CA LEU A 315 -10.26 -12.67 12.66
C LEU A 315 -9.84 -13.61 11.52
N GLU A 316 -10.77 -14.47 11.10
CA GLU A 316 -10.60 -15.39 9.96
C GLU A 316 -11.43 -14.88 8.76
N PRO A 317 -10.89 -13.96 7.93
CA PRO A 317 -11.59 -13.46 6.76
C PRO A 317 -11.64 -14.52 5.65
N PHE A 318 -12.53 -14.31 4.68
CA PHE A 318 -12.51 -15.09 3.46
C PHE A 318 -11.22 -14.86 2.65
N ASP A 319 -10.57 -15.95 2.24
CA ASP A 319 -9.37 -15.93 1.40
C ASP A 319 -9.75 -15.70 -0.08
N ASP A 320 -9.31 -14.58 -0.64
CA ASP A 320 -9.57 -14.19 -2.03
C ASP A 320 -8.94 -15.12 -3.07
N MET A 321 -7.94 -15.93 -2.70
CA MET A 321 -7.39 -16.99 -3.55
C MET A 321 -8.41 -18.08 -3.89
N GLU A 322 -9.49 -18.22 -3.10
CA GLU A 322 -10.58 -19.15 -3.40
C GLU A 322 -11.55 -18.65 -4.49
N LEU A 323 -11.43 -17.41 -4.95
CA LEU A 323 -12.29 -16.85 -5.98
C LEU A 323 -11.95 -17.42 -7.37
N VAL A 324 -12.98 -17.79 -8.11
CA VAL A 324 -12.87 -18.24 -9.49
C VAL A 324 -13.42 -17.15 -10.40
N PRO A 325 -12.63 -16.57 -11.34
CA PRO A 325 -13.14 -15.62 -12.30
C PRO A 325 -14.29 -16.20 -13.14
N TYR A 326 -15.34 -15.42 -13.34
CA TYR A 326 -16.57 -15.84 -14.03
C TYR A 326 -16.33 -16.27 -15.49
N ASP A 327 -15.29 -15.72 -16.14
CA ASP A 327 -14.94 -16.05 -17.52
C ASP A 327 -14.11 -17.35 -17.66
N HIS A 328 -13.72 -17.97 -16.53
CA HIS A 328 -12.92 -19.19 -16.45
C HIS A 328 -11.70 -19.19 -17.39
N LYS A 329 -11.00 -18.04 -17.54
CA LYS A 329 -9.72 -18.04 -18.27
C LYS A 329 -8.81 -19.10 -17.66
N PRO A 330 -8.22 -20.01 -18.47
CA PRO A 330 -7.33 -21.02 -17.94
C PRO A 330 -6.04 -20.38 -17.42
N LEU A 331 -5.37 -21.08 -16.50
CA LEU A 331 -3.99 -20.77 -16.13
C LEU A 331 -3.12 -20.54 -17.38
N LEU A 332 -2.37 -19.44 -17.38
CA LEU A 332 -1.41 -19.10 -18.42
C LEU A 332 -0.35 -20.20 -18.55
N PRO A 333 0.18 -20.44 -19.77
CA PRO A 333 1.20 -21.45 -19.99
C PRO A 333 2.48 -21.12 -19.19
N GLU A 334 3.46 -22.03 -19.22
CA GLU A 334 4.76 -21.75 -18.61
C GLU A 334 5.37 -20.44 -19.14
N PRO A 335 6.03 -19.66 -18.26
CA PRO A 335 6.46 -18.32 -18.59
C PRO A 335 7.59 -18.33 -19.62
N ASP A 336 7.57 -17.32 -20.48
CA ASP A 336 8.69 -16.99 -21.35
C ASP A 336 9.78 -16.23 -20.58
N HIS A 337 9.38 -15.53 -19.51
CA HIS A 337 10.23 -14.69 -18.68
C HIS A 337 9.80 -14.80 -17.22
N THR A 338 10.71 -15.24 -16.35
CA THR A 338 10.50 -15.26 -14.89
C THR A 338 11.32 -14.14 -14.26
N ILE A 339 10.68 -13.35 -13.40
CA ILE A 339 11.25 -12.23 -12.67
C ILE A 339 11.11 -12.55 -11.18
N GLU A 340 12.25 -12.65 -10.49
CA GLU A 340 12.30 -12.91 -9.06
C GLU A 340 12.74 -11.65 -8.33
N ILE A 341 11.94 -11.25 -7.34
CA ILE A 341 12.15 -10.05 -6.54
C ILE A 341 11.92 -10.38 -5.07
N THR A 342 12.78 -9.83 -4.22
CA THR A 342 12.66 -9.95 -2.77
C THR A 342 12.42 -8.59 -2.15
N VAL A 343 11.37 -8.48 -1.32
CA VAL A 343 11.07 -7.30 -0.52
C VAL A 343 11.98 -7.29 0.71
N THR A 344 12.66 -6.17 0.96
CA THR A 344 13.39 -5.93 2.22
C THR A 344 13.29 -4.47 2.63
N MET A 345 13.34 -4.22 3.94
CA MET A 345 13.48 -2.89 4.52
C MET A 345 14.87 -2.73 5.15
N ASN A 346 15.61 -1.66 4.84
CA ASN A 346 16.96 -1.48 5.37
C ASN A 346 17.42 -0.01 5.44
N ASN A 347 18.32 0.27 6.38
CA ASN A 347 18.94 1.58 6.54
C ASN A 347 20.11 1.79 5.56
N LEU A 348 20.12 2.95 4.90
CA LEU A 348 21.23 3.39 4.05
C LEU A 348 22.18 4.32 4.84
N LEU A 349 23.22 4.83 4.17
CA LEU A 349 24.32 5.61 4.79
C LEU A 349 23.87 6.92 5.47
N ASP A 350 22.74 7.48 5.06
CA ASP A 350 22.08 8.61 5.71
C ASP A 350 21.36 8.23 7.00
N GLY A 351 21.23 6.92 7.27
CA GLY A 351 20.56 6.32 8.41
C GLY A 351 19.04 6.32 8.33
N ILE A 352 18.49 6.63 7.15
CA ILE A 352 17.06 6.51 6.85
C ILE A 352 16.78 5.08 6.38
N ASN A 353 15.61 4.55 6.76
CA ASN A 353 15.13 3.25 6.32
C ASN A 353 14.43 3.38 4.95
N TYR A 354 14.87 2.56 3.99
CA TYR A 354 14.31 2.48 2.64
C TYR A 354 13.77 1.08 2.37
N ALA A 355 12.89 1.00 1.39
CA ALA A 355 12.27 -0.22 0.93
C ALA A 355 12.89 -0.63 -0.41
N PHE A 356 13.11 -1.93 -0.59
CA PHE A 356 13.85 -2.46 -1.73
C PHE A 356 13.10 -3.60 -2.38
N PHE A 357 13.16 -3.63 -3.71
CA PHE A 357 13.16 -4.89 -4.42
C PHE A 357 14.61 -5.31 -4.68
N ASN A 358 14.96 -6.51 -4.24
CA ASN A 358 16.33 -7.02 -4.24
C ASN A 358 17.28 -6.05 -3.49
N ASN A 359 18.09 -5.30 -4.22
CA ASN A 359 19.03 -4.32 -3.68
C ASN A 359 18.80 -2.91 -4.23
N ILE A 360 17.66 -2.66 -4.86
CA ILE A 360 17.32 -1.38 -5.48
C ILE A 360 16.12 -0.76 -4.77
N THR A 361 16.28 0.48 -4.33
CA THR A 361 15.16 1.34 -3.93
C THR A 361 14.85 2.28 -5.10
N TYR A 362 13.60 2.32 -5.53
CA TYR A 362 13.18 3.09 -6.70
C TYR A 362 13.56 4.56 -6.52
N THR A 363 14.41 5.03 -7.42
CA THR A 363 14.82 6.42 -7.50
C THR A 363 14.36 7.00 -8.83
N ALA A 364 13.38 7.92 -8.79
CA ALA A 364 12.80 8.49 -9.99
C ALA A 364 13.86 9.05 -10.96
N PRO A 365 13.76 8.77 -12.27
CA PRO A 365 14.70 9.27 -13.26
C PRO A 365 14.53 10.77 -13.49
N LYS A 366 15.53 11.41 -14.11
CA LYS A 366 15.43 12.83 -14.49
C LYS A 366 14.49 13.07 -15.65
N VAL A 367 14.36 12.10 -16.55
CA VAL A 367 13.47 12.11 -17.70
C VAL A 367 12.45 11.00 -17.48
N PRO A 368 11.13 11.26 -17.56
CA PRO A 368 10.13 10.21 -17.47
C PRO A 368 10.40 9.05 -18.43
N THR A 369 10.24 7.82 -17.95
CA THR A 369 10.60 6.60 -18.69
C THR A 369 9.98 6.55 -20.09
N LEU A 370 8.70 6.92 -20.26
CA LEU A 370 8.05 6.98 -21.57
C LEU A 370 8.76 7.95 -22.53
N TYR A 371 9.23 9.09 -22.04
CA TYR A 371 9.95 10.06 -22.87
C TYR A 371 11.38 9.62 -23.19
N THR A 372 11.99 8.80 -22.33
CA THR A 372 13.24 8.08 -22.67
C THR A 372 12.99 7.15 -23.86
N VAL A 373 11.92 6.34 -23.84
CA VAL A 373 11.54 5.46 -24.98
C VAL A 373 11.37 6.28 -26.27
N LYS A 374 10.68 7.43 -26.17
CA LYS A 374 10.37 8.29 -27.33
C LYS A 374 11.59 9.01 -27.92
N SER A 375 12.61 9.30 -27.11
CA SER A 375 13.77 10.11 -27.54
C SER A 375 15.02 9.29 -27.85
N ALA A 376 15.09 8.03 -27.37
CA ALA A 376 16.18 7.11 -27.67
C ALA A 376 16.16 6.65 -29.14
N LYS A 377 17.28 6.04 -29.58
CA LYS A 377 17.29 5.33 -30.86
C LYS A 377 16.45 4.07 -30.72
N LYS A 378 15.69 3.72 -31.77
CA LYS A 378 14.87 2.51 -31.80
C LYS A 378 15.66 1.21 -31.57
N SER A 379 16.98 1.20 -31.80
CA SER A 379 17.85 0.07 -31.49
C SER A 379 18.17 -0.11 -30.01
N ASP A 380 17.97 0.94 -29.20
CA ASP A 380 18.47 1.02 -27.83
C ASP A 380 17.32 0.86 -26.82
N ILE A 381 16.06 1.09 -27.23
CA ILE A 381 14.87 1.06 -26.34
C ILE A 381 14.58 -0.31 -25.73
N SER A 382 15.08 -1.39 -26.32
CA SER A 382 14.91 -2.73 -25.76
C SER A 382 15.97 -3.07 -24.70
N ASP A 383 16.90 -2.15 -24.41
CA ASP A 383 17.97 -2.35 -23.44
C ASP A 383 17.65 -1.61 -22.12
N ALA A 384 17.44 -2.36 -21.05
CA ALA A 384 17.03 -1.82 -19.76
C ALA A 384 17.99 -0.74 -19.20
N ARG A 385 19.28 -0.77 -19.59
CA ARG A 385 20.31 0.14 -19.05
C ARG A 385 20.05 1.61 -19.38
N ILE A 386 19.29 1.93 -20.43
CA ILE A 386 19.00 3.33 -20.76
C ILE A 386 17.98 3.95 -19.78
N TYR A 387 17.24 3.13 -19.05
CA TYR A 387 16.20 3.58 -18.12
C TYR A 387 16.73 3.84 -16.70
N GLY A 388 18.04 3.64 -16.47
CA GLY A 388 18.71 3.97 -15.21
C GLY A 388 19.03 2.75 -14.34
N ASP A 389 20.03 2.90 -13.48
CA ASP A 389 20.49 1.82 -12.59
C ASP A 389 19.59 1.64 -11.36
N TYR A 390 18.78 2.65 -11.04
CA TYR A 390 18.00 2.74 -9.79
C TYR A 390 16.50 2.90 -10.02
N THR A 391 16.02 2.72 -11.26
CA THR A 391 14.58 2.72 -11.58
C THR A 391 13.99 1.31 -11.59
N HIS A 392 14.83 0.29 -11.37
CA HIS A 392 14.46 -1.13 -11.38
C HIS A 392 13.63 -1.53 -12.61
N THR A 393 14.09 -1.13 -13.80
CA THR A 393 13.34 -1.35 -15.04
C THR A 393 13.56 -2.74 -15.63
N TYR A 394 12.47 -3.45 -15.92
CA TYR A 394 12.46 -4.65 -16.76
C TYR A 394 11.83 -4.32 -18.12
N VAL A 395 12.49 -4.74 -19.20
CA VAL A 395 11.94 -4.60 -20.56
C VAL A 395 11.28 -5.91 -20.96
N LEU A 396 10.00 -5.86 -21.31
CA LEU A 396 9.19 -7.02 -21.65
C LEU A 396 8.92 -7.07 -23.17
N LYS A 397 8.98 -8.25 -23.75
CA LYS A 397 8.63 -8.45 -25.17
C LYS A 397 7.12 -8.58 -25.33
N LYS A 398 6.63 -8.13 -26.48
CA LYS A 398 5.22 -8.27 -26.85
C LYS A 398 4.75 -9.72 -26.76
N ASN A 399 3.64 -9.91 -26.06
CA ASN A 399 2.90 -11.14 -25.83
C ASN A 399 3.69 -12.24 -25.10
N GLU A 400 4.82 -11.93 -24.46
CA GLU A 400 5.51 -12.91 -23.62
C GLU A 400 4.75 -13.12 -22.32
N VAL A 401 4.67 -14.37 -21.86
CA VAL A 401 4.09 -14.69 -20.55
C VAL A 401 5.14 -14.40 -19.49
N VAL A 402 4.84 -13.45 -18.62
CA VAL A 402 5.71 -13.02 -17.52
C VAL A 402 5.22 -13.67 -16.25
N GLU A 403 6.12 -14.33 -15.54
CA GLU A 403 5.91 -14.79 -14.16
C GLU A 403 6.71 -13.92 -13.21
N VAL A 404 6.06 -13.42 -12.17
CA VAL A 404 6.71 -12.69 -11.09
C VAL A 404 6.63 -13.53 -9.84
N ILE A 405 7.80 -13.83 -9.27
CA ILE A 405 7.97 -14.46 -7.97
C ILE A 405 8.37 -13.34 -7.01
N LEU A 406 7.49 -13.03 -6.06
CA LEU A 406 7.73 -12.03 -5.04
C LEU A 406 7.92 -12.73 -3.70
N ASN A 407 9.14 -12.69 -3.18
CA ASN A 407 9.48 -13.16 -1.84
C ASN A 407 9.41 -11.99 -0.87
N ASN A 408 8.71 -12.15 0.24
CA ASN A 408 8.66 -11.16 1.30
C ASN A 408 9.65 -11.55 2.40
N ALA A 409 10.71 -10.76 2.56
CA ALA A 409 11.66 -10.90 3.66
C ALA A 409 11.49 -9.80 4.72
N ASP A 410 10.33 -9.15 4.70
CA ASP A 410 9.79 -8.29 5.75
C ASP A 410 8.66 -9.06 6.48
N ASP A 411 8.49 -8.82 7.78
CA ASP A 411 7.46 -9.47 8.58
C ASP A 411 6.07 -8.82 8.42
N GLY A 412 6.00 -7.64 7.78
CA GLY A 412 4.76 -6.97 7.42
C GLY A 412 4.04 -7.56 6.20
N THR A 413 2.73 -7.31 6.12
CA THR A 413 1.92 -7.63 4.93
C THR A 413 1.94 -6.45 3.96
N HIS A 414 2.17 -6.71 2.67
CA HIS A 414 2.27 -5.65 1.65
C HIS A 414 1.30 -5.88 0.49
N PRO A 415 0.38 -4.93 0.19
CA PRO A 415 -0.44 -4.97 -1.00
C PRO A 415 0.32 -4.47 -2.22
N PHE A 416 0.59 -5.34 -3.19
CA PHE A 416 1.26 -4.98 -4.44
C PHE A 416 0.27 -4.74 -5.57
N HIS A 417 0.41 -3.60 -6.24
CA HIS A 417 -0.41 -3.18 -7.38
C HIS A 417 0.41 -3.18 -8.68
N LEU A 418 -0.18 -3.68 -9.77
CA LEU A 418 0.36 -3.59 -11.13
C LEU A 418 -0.50 -2.68 -12.00
N HIS A 419 0.11 -1.65 -12.57
CA HIS A 419 -0.53 -0.80 -13.55
C HIS A 419 -0.74 -1.55 -14.87
N GLY A 420 -1.79 -1.17 -15.62
CA GLY A 420 -1.99 -1.61 -17.00
C GLY A 420 -2.54 -3.03 -17.18
N HIS A 421 -2.61 -3.85 -16.11
CA HIS A 421 -2.93 -5.27 -16.20
C HIS A 421 -3.80 -5.77 -15.04
N GLU A 422 -4.67 -6.74 -15.35
CA GLU A 422 -5.08 -7.76 -14.38
C GLU A 422 -4.09 -8.93 -14.48
N PHE A 423 -3.66 -9.50 -13.35
CA PHE A 423 -2.75 -10.65 -13.34
C PHE A 423 -3.37 -11.88 -12.67
N GLN A 424 -2.98 -13.07 -13.13
CA GLN A 424 -3.37 -14.35 -12.54
C GLN A 424 -2.52 -14.62 -11.30
N VAL A 425 -3.15 -14.67 -10.12
CA VAL A 425 -2.50 -15.04 -8.87
C VAL A 425 -2.53 -16.54 -8.75
N ILE A 426 -1.36 -17.15 -8.80
CA ILE A 426 -1.20 -18.59 -8.96
C ILE A 426 -0.99 -19.25 -7.61
N GLU A 427 -0.18 -18.63 -6.77
CA GLU A 427 0.15 -19.12 -5.44
C GLU A 427 0.41 -17.92 -4.52
N ARG A 428 -0.07 -18.01 -3.29
CA ARG A 428 0.25 -17.10 -2.19
C ARG A 428 0.43 -17.97 -0.95
N SER A 429 1.56 -17.83 -0.27
CA SER A 429 1.80 -18.58 0.95
C SER A 429 1.05 -17.97 2.14
N ASP A 430 0.89 -18.75 3.20
CA ASP A 430 0.62 -18.21 4.53
C ASP A 430 1.80 -17.33 5.02
N ALA A 431 1.61 -16.64 6.15
CA ALA A 431 2.70 -15.97 6.85
C ALA A 431 3.63 -16.98 7.54
N PHE A 432 4.88 -16.58 7.76
CA PHE A 432 5.89 -17.41 8.45
C PHE A 432 6.60 -16.64 9.58
N ASP A 433 7.21 -17.38 10.50
CA ASP A 433 8.03 -16.80 11.58
C ASP A 433 9.36 -16.24 11.04
N ASP A 434 9.91 -16.85 9.99
CA ASP A 434 11.16 -16.46 9.33
C ASP A 434 10.93 -16.36 7.81
N PRO A 435 11.62 -15.45 7.09
CA PRO A 435 11.52 -15.32 5.64
C PRO A 435 11.64 -16.65 4.90
N THR A 436 10.59 -16.99 4.16
CA THR A 436 10.50 -18.22 3.37
C THR A 436 10.31 -17.87 1.90
N GLU A 437 11.31 -18.18 1.09
CA GLU A 437 11.27 -17.97 -0.35
C GLU A 437 10.46 -19.07 -1.07
N PHE A 438 9.91 -18.74 -2.22
CA PHE A 438 9.24 -19.71 -3.09
C PHE A 438 10.22 -20.76 -3.62
N ASP A 439 9.93 -22.05 -3.42
CA ASP A 439 10.67 -23.16 -4.04
C ASP A 439 9.87 -23.75 -5.22
N PRO A 440 10.32 -23.56 -6.48
CA PRO A 440 9.63 -24.09 -7.65
C PRO A 440 9.58 -25.63 -7.68
N ASN A 441 10.41 -26.33 -6.89
CA ASN A 441 10.40 -27.79 -6.78
C ASN A 441 9.40 -28.31 -5.74
N ASN A 442 8.88 -27.44 -4.88
CA ASN A 442 7.97 -27.78 -3.79
C ASN A 442 6.71 -26.88 -3.82
N ARG A 443 6.19 -26.63 -5.02
CA ARG A 443 4.98 -25.84 -5.25
C ARG A 443 3.69 -26.63 -5.04
N THR A 444 2.62 -25.94 -4.69
CA THR A 444 1.26 -26.50 -4.72
C THR A 444 0.78 -26.75 -6.15
N ASP A 445 -0.28 -27.57 -6.30
CA ASP A 445 -0.94 -27.73 -7.59
C ASP A 445 -1.64 -26.42 -7.98
N TYR A 446 -1.14 -25.76 -9.02
CA TYR A 446 -1.69 -24.48 -9.48
C TYR A 446 -3.17 -24.57 -9.85
N PRO A 447 -3.97 -23.53 -9.53
CA PRO A 447 -5.39 -23.50 -9.86
C PRO A 447 -5.60 -23.53 -11.37
N LYS A 448 -6.61 -24.28 -11.82
CA LYS A 448 -6.95 -24.37 -13.25
C LYS A 448 -7.45 -23.05 -13.82
N HIS A 449 -8.14 -22.28 -12.99
CA HIS A 449 -8.68 -20.95 -13.26
C HIS A 449 -8.23 -20.04 -12.12
N PRO A 450 -6.98 -19.55 -12.15
CA PRO A 450 -6.44 -18.71 -11.09
C PRO A 450 -7.30 -17.46 -10.87
N MET A 451 -7.39 -17.00 -9.62
CA MET A 451 -7.94 -15.69 -9.31
C MET A 451 -7.21 -14.60 -10.11
N ARG A 452 -7.93 -13.57 -10.55
CA ARG A 452 -7.35 -12.42 -11.24
C ARG A 452 -7.77 -11.12 -10.59
N ARG A 453 -6.81 -10.20 -10.44
CA ARG A 453 -7.03 -8.85 -9.94
C ARG A 453 -5.83 -7.95 -10.26
N ASP A 454 -5.86 -6.68 -9.84
CA ASP A 454 -4.75 -5.73 -10.05
C ASP A 454 -4.00 -5.36 -8.75
N THR A 455 -4.52 -5.72 -7.57
CA THR A 455 -3.82 -5.53 -6.30
C THR A 455 -3.90 -6.78 -5.42
N VAL A 456 -2.77 -7.34 -5.00
CA VAL A 456 -2.70 -8.55 -4.15
C VAL A 456 -1.72 -8.34 -3.03
N TYR A 457 -2.05 -8.79 -1.83
CA TYR A 457 -1.08 -8.81 -0.75
C TYR A 457 -0.21 -10.06 -0.72
N VAL A 458 1.05 -9.87 -0.33
CA VAL A 458 1.92 -10.93 0.16
C VAL A 458 1.93 -10.89 1.68
N ASN A 459 1.82 -12.06 2.32
CA ASN A 459 1.87 -12.17 3.77
C ASN A 459 3.30 -11.95 4.30
N GLY A 460 3.41 -11.56 5.57
CA GLY A 460 4.67 -11.42 6.28
C GLY A 460 5.56 -12.66 6.17
N ASN A 461 6.84 -12.47 5.84
CA ASN A 461 7.83 -13.53 5.64
C ASN A 461 7.47 -14.60 4.58
N GLY A 462 6.42 -14.37 3.80
CA GLY A 462 5.89 -15.32 2.81
C GLY A 462 6.33 -15.03 1.39
N TYR A 463 5.55 -15.53 0.42
CA TYR A 463 5.76 -15.28 -0.99
C TYR A 463 4.44 -15.28 -1.76
N MET A 464 4.47 -14.70 -2.96
CA MET A 464 3.42 -14.84 -3.95
C MET A 464 3.99 -15.05 -5.35
N VAL A 465 3.25 -15.76 -6.19
CA VAL A 465 3.58 -16.01 -7.59
C VAL A 465 2.39 -15.63 -8.45
N PHE A 466 2.62 -14.78 -9.46
CA PHE A 466 1.59 -14.40 -10.41
C PHE A 466 2.11 -14.38 -11.85
N ARG A 467 1.18 -14.53 -12.81
CA ARG A 467 1.47 -14.41 -14.25
C ARG A 467 0.58 -13.38 -14.92
N PHE A 468 1.14 -12.69 -15.90
CA PHE A 468 0.39 -11.86 -16.85
C PHE A 468 1.01 -12.00 -18.25
N VAL A 469 0.28 -11.53 -19.26
CA VAL A 469 0.78 -11.47 -20.63
C VAL A 469 1.17 -10.03 -20.92
N ALA A 470 2.36 -9.83 -21.48
CA ALA A 470 2.79 -8.52 -21.97
C ALA A 470 2.07 -8.12 -23.28
N ASP A 471 0.73 -7.99 -23.24
CA ASP A 471 -0.15 -7.68 -24.39
C ASP A 471 -0.66 -6.23 -24.46
N ASN A 472 -0.21 -5.36 -23.56
CA ASN A 472 -0.55 -3.96 -23.43
C ASN A 472 0.72 -3.07 -23.45
N PRO A 473 1.24 -2.72 -24.64
CA PRO A 473 2.44 -1.89 -24.76
C PRO A 473 2.34 -0.60 -23.95
N GLY A 474 3.30 -0.39 -23.05
CA GLY A 474 3.24 0.70 -22.10
C GLY A 474 4.43 0.76 -21.15
N VAL A 475 4.40 1.75 -20.27
CA VAL A 475 5.31 1.83 -19.13
C VAL A 475 4.46 1.71 -17.88
N TRP A 476 4.64 0.61 -17.14
CA TRP A 476 3.76 0.22 -16.04
C TRP A 476 4.53 0.15 -14.73
N PHE A 477 3.96 0.75 -13.69
CA PHE A 477 4.49 0.66 -12.36
C PHE A 477 4.04 -0.64 -11.69
N PHE A 478 4.92 -1.25 -10.91
CA PHE A 478 4.59 -2.31 -9.97
C PHE A 478 5.15 -1.92 -8.62
N HIS A 479 4.29 -1.73 -7.62
CA HIS A 479 4.69 -1.17 -6.34
C HIS A 479 3.80 -1.61 -5.19
N CYS A 480 4.31 -1.48 -3.96
CA CYS A 480 3.47 -1.58 -2.77
C CYS A 480 2.52 -0.37 -2.72
N HIS A 481 1.26 -0.60 -2.41
CA HIS A 481 0.22 0.42 -2.31
C HIS A 481 0.04 0.95 -0.87
N ILE A 482 0.97 0.64 0.02
CA ILE A 482 1.19 1.42 1.24
C ILE A 482 2.02 2.64 0.84
N GLU A 483 1.46 3.83 0.99
CA GLU A 483 2.08 5.10 0.56
C GLU A 483 3.46 5.31 1.19
N TRP A 484 3.62 4.88 2.45
CA TRP A 484 4.87 4.95 3.18
C TRP A 484 5.96 4.10 2.50
N HIS A 485 5.64 2.88 2.11
CA HIS A 485 6.56 1.98 1.42
C HIS A 485 6.88 2.47 0.01
N LEU A 486 5.90 3.02 -0.71
CA LEU A 486 6.15 3.65 -2.01
C LEU A 486 7.09 4.86 -1.87
N SER A 487 6.91 5.69 -0.83
CA SER A 487 7.78 6.83 -0.55
C SER A 487 9.21 6.41 -0.16
N GLN A 488 9.36 5.23 0.45
CA GLN A 488 10.64 4.56 0.72
C GLN A 488 11.24 3.87 -0.52
N GLY A 489 10.51 3.86 -1.65
CA GLY A 489 10.99 3.37 -2.95
C GLY A 489 10.64 1.91 -3.27
N LEU A 490 9.60 1.33 -2.66
CA LEU A 490 9.17 -0.05 -2.93
C LEU A 490 8.42 -0.19 -4.26
N ALA A 491 9.14 0.03 -5.36
CA ALA A 491 8.59 0.01 -6.71
C ALA A 491 9.60 -0.48 -7.75
N LEU A 492 9.07 -0.95 -8.88
CA LEU A 492 9.81 -1.26 -10.08
C LEU A 492 9.01 -0.88 -11.33
N VAL A 493 9.65 -0.90 -12.49
CA VAL A 493 9.04 -0.45 -13.74
C VAL A 493 9.08 -1.55 -14.80
N PHE A 494 7.94 -1.84 -15.42
CA PHE A 494 7.87 -2.63 -16.64
C PHE A 494 7.81 -1.70 -17.85
N VAL A 495 8.75 -1.85 -18.77
CA VAL A 495 8.71 -1.23 -20.11
C VAL A 495 8.31 -2.30 -21.09
N GLU A 496 7.04 -2.28 -21.46
CA GLU A 496 6.40 -3.34 -22.22
C GLU A 496 6.33 -3.00 -23.71
N ALA A 497 6.86 -3.91 -24.54
CA ALA A 497 6.86 -3.80 -26.00
C ALA A 497 7.24 -2.38 -26.49
N PRO A 498 8.40 -1.82 -26.06
CA PRO A 498 8.77 -0.44 -26.32
C PRO A 498 8.81 -0.08 -27.82
N GLU A 499 8.98 -1.07 -28.69
CA GLU A 499 8.94 -0.89 -30.15
C GLU A 499 7.59 -0.38 -30.66
N GLU A 500 6.48 -0.68 -29.96
CA GLU A 500 5.12 -0.17 -30.30
C GLU A 500 4.87 1.22 -29.72
N LEU A 501 5.57 1.59 -28.65
CA LEU A 501 5.53 2.93 -28.06
C LEU A 501 6.25 3.97 -28.92
N TYR A 502 7.18 3.55 -29.77
CA TYR A 502 7.98 4.45 -30.59
C TYR A 502 7.12 5.36 -31.49
N ASP A 503 6.02 4.82 -32.02
CA ASP A 503 5.10 5.52 -32.91
C ASP A 503 3.85 6.08 -32.19
N LEU A 504 3.75 5.90 -30.87
CA LEU A 504 2.69 6.47 -30.04
C LEU A 504 2.68 8.00 -30.14
N ASP A 505 1.53 8.59 -30.45
CA ASP A 505 1.35 10.04 -30.48
C ASP A 505 1.15 10.56 -29.06
N ILE A 506 2.04 11.45 -28.62
CA ILE A 506 1.99 12.06 -27.29
C ILE A 506 1.42 13.47 -27.45
N PRO A 507 0.24 13.77 -26.85
CA PRO A 507 -0.37 15.09 -26.98
C PRO A 507 0.53 16.23 -26.50
N GLN A 508 0.51 17.39 -27.18
CA GLN A 508 1.39 18.53 -26.88
C GLN A 508 1.36 18.99 -25.41
N GLN A 509 0.21 18.86 -24.73
CA GLN A 509 0.06 19.20 -23.32
C GLN A 509 1.09 18.51 -22.41
N HIS A 510 1.53 17.29 -22.75
CA HIS A 510 2.56 16.55 -22.02
C HIS A 510 3.87 17.34 -21.96
N TYR A 511 4.33 17.80 -23.12
CA TYR A 511 5.56 18.58 -23.23
C TYR A 511 5.40 19.97 -22.58
N ASP A 512 4.20 20.56 -22.65
CA ASP A 512 3.91 21.85 -22.05
C ASP A 512 3.98 21.79 -20.51
N VAL A 513 3.40 20.75 -19.88
CA VAL A 513 3.50 20.58 -18.42
C VAL A 513 4.91 20.23 -17.98
N CYS A 514 5.66 19.42 -18.74
CA CYS A 514 7.07 19.16 -18.45
C CYS A 514 7.92 20.43 -18.48
N LYS A 515 7.70 21.28 -19.50
CA LYS A 515 8.36 22.57 -19.61
C LYS A 515 8.00 23.49 -18.43
N ALA A 516 6.74 23.50 -18.02
CA ALA A 516 6.31 24.26 -16.85
C ALA A 516 6.93 23.72 -15.54
N ALA A 517 7.10 22.41 -15.42
CA ALA A 517 7.71 21.74 -14.28
C ALA A 517 9.25 21.82 -14.25
N GLY A 518 9.87 22.25 -15.36
CA GLY A 518 11.33 22.21 -15.52
C GLY A 518 11.90 20.80 -15.65
N VAL A 519 11.08 19.83 -16.08
CA VAL A 519 11.47 18.42 -16.24
C VAL A 519 11.84 18.16 -17.71
N PRO A 520 13.01 17.57 -18.00
CA PRO A 520 13.42 17.25 -19.36
C PRO A 520 12.55 16.12 -19.96
N THR A 521 12.34 16.19 -21.27
CA THR A 521 11.54 15.22 -22.06
C THR A 521 12.36 14.45 -23.09
N GLU A 522 13.68 14.55 -23.02
CA GLU A 522 14.61 13.84 -23.91
C GLU A 522 15.82 13.35 -23.13
N GLY A 523 16.32 12.17 -23.52
CA GLY A 523 17.50 11.54 -22.93
C GLY A 523 17.15 10.32 -22.08
N ASN A 524 18.20 9.67 -21.57
CA ASN A 524 18.09 8.56 -20.62
C ASN A 524 17.71 9.05 -19.21
N ALA A 525 17.75 8.15 -18.21
CA ALA A 525 17.49 8.49 -16.81
C ALA A 525 18.40 9.60 -16.21
N ALA A 526 19.53 9.90 -16.85
CA ALA A 526 20.43 11.00 -16.48
C ALA A 526 20.17 12.31 -17.25
N ALA A 527 19.15 12.35 -18.12
CA ALA A 527 18.91 13.40 -19.12
C ALA A 527 20.05 13.55 -20.15
N ASN A 528 20.78 12.47 -20.44
CA ASN A 528 21.79 12.45 -21.48
C ASN A 528 21.16 12.13 -22.84
N THR A 529 21.23 13.09 -23.77
CA THR A 529 20.66 12.99 -25.12
C THR A 529 21.65 12.52 -26.18
N LYS A 530 22.94 12.44 -25.86
CA LYS A 530 24.00 12.08 -26.83
C LYS A 530 24.35 10.60 -26.78
N ASP A 531 24.49 10.08 -25.56
CA ASP A 531 24.81 8.68 -25.29
C ASP A 531 23.88 8.17 -24.20
N PHE A 532 22.86 7.40 -24.61
CA PHE A 532 21.83 6.88 -23.71
C PHE A 532 22.37 5.82 -22.74
N PHE A 533 23.57 5.28 -22.98
CA PHE A 533 24.23 4.36 -22.05
C PHE A 533 25.10 5.09 -21.02
N ASN A 534 25.34 6.39 -21.19
CA ASN A 534 26.05 7.18 -20.20
C ASN A 534 25.06 7.77 -19.18
N LEU A 535 24.98 7.10 -18.02
CA LEU A 535 24.16 7.48 -16.88
C LEU A 535 24.88 8.44 -15.89
N GLU A 536 25.95 9.11 -16.31
CA GLU A 536 26.62 10.11 -15.49
C GLU A 536 25.64 11.24 -15.13
N GLY A 537 25.39 11.39 -13.83
CA GLY A 537 24.46 12.38 -13.30
C GLY A 537 23.02 11.91 -13.14
N GLN A 538 22.69 10.63 -13.35
CA GLN A 538 21.39 10.09 -12.90
C GLN A 538 21.18 10.32 -11.41
N ASN A 539 19.91 10.35 -10.99
CA ASN A 539 19.56 10.26 -9.59
C ASN A 539 19.98 8.89 -9.05
N LYS A 540 20.43 8.82 -7.80
CA LYS A 540 20.97 7.59 -7.21
C LYS A 540 20.36 7.35 -5.85
N GLN A 541 20.12 6.09 -5.51
CA GLN A 541 19.87 5.71 -4.12
C GLN A 541 21.07 6.04 -3.23
N THR A 542 20.82 6.23 -1.94
CA THR A 542 21.88 6.37 -0.94
C THR A 542 22.73 5.09 -0.90
N LYS A 543 24.02 5.21 -0.55
CA LYS A 543 24.91 4.04 -0.43
C LYS A 543 24.54 3.19 0.77
N ASP A 544 24.90 1.91 0.73
CA ASP A 544 24.78 1.03 1.89
C ASP A 544 25.63 1.51 3.08
N LEU A 545 25.21 1.16 4.28
CA LEU A 545 26.03 1.28 5.48
C LEU A 545 27.29 0.41 5.36
N PRO A 546 28.47 0.90 5.79
CA PRO A 546 29.69 0.11 5.75
C PRO A 546 29.55 -1.11 6.67
N PRO A 547 30.04 -2.31 6.27
CA PRO A 547 29.96 -3.48 7.11
C PRO A 547 30.82 -3.32 8.37
N GLY A 548 30.20 -3.50 9.53
CA GLY A 548 30.87 -3.45 10.83
C GLY A 548 31.34 -2.05 11.27
N PHE A 549 32.21 -2.00 12.27
CA PHE A 549 32.73 -0.72 12.78
C PHE A 549 33.70 -0.08 11.80
N THR A 550 33.48 1.21 11.49
CA THR A 550 34.48 2.03 10.82
C THR A 550 35.76 2.10 11.66
N ALA A 551 36.92 2.38 11.05
CA ALA A 551 38.17 2.56 11.80
C ALA A 551 38.06 3.59 12.93
N ARG A 552 37.26 4.66 12.71
CA ARG A 552 36.95 5.65 13.75
C ARG A 552 36.10 5.05 14.88
N GLY A 553 35.12 4.21 14.54
CA GLY A 553 34.31 3.46 15.50
C GLY A 553 35.13 2.49 16.35
N ILE A 554 36.06 1.75 15.74
CA ILE A 554 37.00 0.87 16.46
C ILE A 554 37.83 1.68 17.46
N VAL A 555 38.42 2.80 17.02
CA VAL A 555 39.22 3.67 17.89
C VAL A 555 38.36 4.20 19.06
N ALA A 556 37.16 4.69 18.78
CA ALA A 556 36.25 5.19 19.82
C ALA A 556 35.87 4.08 20.83
N LEU A 557 35.52 2.89 20.35
CA LEU A 557 35.20 1.73 21.20
C LEU A 557 36.37 1.36 22.11
N VAL A 558 37.59 1.29 21.57
CA VAL A 558 38.80 0.99 22.35
C VAL A 558 39.00 2.01 23.46
N PHE A 559 38.91 3.31 23.18
CA PHE A 559 39.08 4.34 24.20
C PHE A 559 37.95 4.34 25.24
N SER A 560 36.71 4.09 24.84
CA SER A 560 35.58 3.92 25.77
C SER A 560 35.79 2.74 26.71
N CYS A 561 36.25 1.59 26.20
CA CYS A 561 36.59 0.43 27.03
C CYS A 561 37.72 0.75 28.01
N VAL A 562 38.79 1.42 27.55
CA VAL A 562 39.90 1.85 28.42
C VAL A 562 39.40 2.77 29.53
N SER A 563 38.58 3.77 29.19
CA SER A 563 37.98 4.68 30.18
C SER A 563 37.10 3.94 31.18
N ALA A 564 36.31 2.96 30.76
CA ALA A 564 35.49 2.15 31.65
C ALA A 564 36.34 1.34 32.63
N PHE A 565 37.39 0.67 32.16
CA PHE A 565 38.32 -0.08 33.03
C PHE A 565 39.07 0.83 34.00
N LEU A 566 39.55 1.99 33.54
CA LEU A 566 40.18 2.97 34.42
C LEU A 566 39.21 3.52 35.46
N GLY A 567 37.96 3.78 35.08
CA GLY A 567 36.90 4.21 36.01
C GLY A 567 36.60 3.16 37.07
N MET A 568 36.43 1.90 36.68
CA MET A 568 36.24 0.79 37.61
C MET A 568 37.45 0.60 38.54
N ALA A 569 38.67 0.69 38.01
CA ALA A 569 39.90 0.61 38.82
C ALA A 569 40.00 1.75 39.83
N ALA A 570 39.63 2.98 39.45
CA ALA A 570 39.60 4.12 40.35
C ALA A 570 38.57 3.94 41.48
N ILE A 571 37.36 3.45 41.15
CA ILE A 571 36.32 3.14 42.15
C ILE A 571 36.82 2.07 43.13
N ALA A 572 37.40 0.98 42.61
CA ALA A 572 37.94 -0.10 43.45
C ALA A 572 39.07 0.40 44.35
N TYR A 573 39.97 1.24 43.83
CA TYR A 573 41.05 1.85 44.60
C TYR A 573 40.51 2.72 45.75
N TYR A 574 39.56 3.62 45.46
CA TYR A 574 38.96 4.48 46.48
C TYR A 574 38.16 3.68 47.53
N GLY A 575 37.37 2.70 47.09
CA GLY A 575 36.60 1.83 47.99
C GLY A 575 37.48 0.97 48.91
N LEU A 576 38.66 0.55 48.45
CA LEU A 576 39.64 -0.16 49.27
C LEU A 576 40.44 0.79 50.17
N SER A 577 40.68 2.04 49.77
CA SER A 577 41.46 2.99 50.56
C SER A 577 40.73 3.53 51.80
N ASP A 578 39.39 3.55 51.80
CA ASP A 578 38.61 3.98 52.97
C ASP A 578 38.53 2.90 54.07
N LEU A 579 38.61 1.61 53.71
CA LEU A 579 38.58 0.50 54.69
C LEU A 579 39.85 0.44 55.55
N SER A 580 41.03 0.74 55.00
CA SER A 580 42.25 0.74 55.79
C SER A 580 42.32 1.89 56.79
N ALA A 581 41.75 3.06 56.46
CA ALA A 581 41.77 4.22 57.33
C ALA A 581 40.67 4.16 58.40
N SER A 582 39.52 3.54 58.11
CA SER A 582 38.44 3.38 59.10
C SER A 582 38.77 2.39 60.19
N ASP A 583 39.40 1.26 59.86
CA ASP A 583 39.70 0.22 60.84
C ASP A 583 40.82 0.65 61.80
N GLU A 584 41.87 1.32 61.30
CA GLU A 584 42.91 1.93 62.15
C GLU A 584 42.34 3.06 63.03
N ALA A 585 41.47 3.93 62.48
CA ALA A 585 40.86 5.02 63.24
C ALA A 585 39.86 4.53 64.31
N ILE A 586 39.14 3.44 64.07
CA ILE A 586 38.24 2.82 65.04
C ILE A 586 39.04 2.16 66.17
N LEU A 587 40.11 1.42 65.84
CA LEU A 587 40.99 0.78 66.82
C LEU A 587 41.71 1.82 67.71
N GLU A 588 42.15 2.95 67.13
CA GLU A 588 42.80 4.02 67.86
C GLU A 588 41.82 4.84 68.73
N HIS A 589 40.58 5.07 68.27
CA HIS A 589 39.54 5.77 69.04
C HIS A 589 38.96 4.93 70.18
N GLU A 590 38.87 3.61 70.03
CA GLU A 590 38.40 2.69 71.09
C GLU A 590 39.52 2.25 72.05
N GLY A 591 40.78 2.58 71.78
CA GLY A 591 41.92 2.29 72.65
C GLY A 591 42.24 0.80 72.77
N ILE A 592 41.94 0.02 71.73
CA ILE A 592 42.12 -1.43 71.69
C ILE A 592 43.50 -1.74 71.09
N ASN A 593 44.33 -2.46 71.85
CA ASN A 593 45.70 -2.82 71.45
C ASN A 593 45.65 -4.08 70.55
N GLU A 594 46.37 -4.09 69.41
CA GLU A 594 46.34 -5.19 68.41
C GLU A 594 46.60 -6.59 69.02
N SER A 595 47.35 -6.66 70.12
CA SER A 595 47.64 -7.92 70.83
C SER A 595 46.44 -8.53 71.57
N GLU A 596 45.35 -7.78 71.80
CA GLU A 596 44.14 -8.29 72.47
C GLU A 596 43.14 -8.92 71.49
N VAL A 597 43.27 -8.62 70.19
CA VAL A 597 42.40 -9.16 69.12
C VAL A 597 42.81 -10.59 68.72
N GLU A 598 44.09 -10.96 68.89
CA GLU A 598 44.56 -12.33 68.61
C GLU A 598 44.10 -13.37 69.66
N GLN A 599 43.66 -12.95 70.85
CA GLN A 599 43.26 -13.86 71.93
C GLN A 599 41.82 -14.38 71.82
N TYR A 600 41.00 -13.83 70.92
CA TYR A 600 39.63 -14.30 70.65
C TYR A 600 39.50 -15.16 69.39
N ARG A 601 40.61 -15.50 68.73
CA ARG A 601 40.62 -16.27 67.48
C ARG A 601 40.67 -17.80 67.66
N ASP A 602 40.89 -18.28 68.89
CA ASP A 602 40.90 -19.70 69.26
C ASP A 602 39.65 -20.09 70.07
N TYR A 603 38.49 -20.09 69.40
CA TYR A 603 37.34 -20.91 69.82
C TYR A 603 36.83 -21.69 68.60
N PRO A 604 36.82 -23.03 68.63
CA PRO A 604 36.27 -23.82 67.54
C PRO A 604 34.74 -23.73 67.58
N ASP A 605 34.14 -23.23 66.49
CA ASP A 605 32.69 -23.25 66.33
C ASP A 605 32.17 -24.69 66.43
N GLN A 606 31.33 -24.91 67.44
CA GLN A 606 30.45 -26.06 67.57
C GLN A 606 29.30 -25.94 66.55
N PRO A 607 28.75 -27.07 66.08
CA PRO A 607 27.78 -27.09 64.99
C PRO A 607 26.43 -26.53 65.42
N GLN A 608 25.87 -25.56 64.66
CA GLN A 608 24.47 -25.20 64.83
C GLN A 608 23.56 -26.20 64.13
N GLN A 609 22.70 -26.81 64.95
CA GLN A 609 21.61 -27.71 64.61
C GLN A 609 20.50 -27.01 63.81
N GLU A 610 19.90 -27.78 62.90
CA GLU A 610 18.55 -27.55 62.39
C GLU A 610 17.52 -27.53 63.53
N SER A 611 16.54 -26.63 63.44
CA SER A 611 15.23 -26.81 64.08
C SER A 611 14.19 -25.89 63.44
N THR A 612 13.47 -26.46 62.47
CA THR A 612 12.00 -26.41 62.31
C THR A 612 11.24 -25.30 63.06
N THR A 613 10.41 -24.51 62.35
CA THR A 613 8.95 -24.72 62.33
C THR A 613 8.20 -23.69 61.48
N ASN A 614 7.31 -24.25 60.63
CA ASN A 614 6.07 -23.74 60.04
C ASN A 614 5.35 -22.58 60.76
N ALA A 615 4.76 -21.68 59.96
CA ALA A 615 3.31 -21.37 59.87
C ALA A 615 3.12 -19.97 59.23
N ARG A 616 2.62 -19.88 57.99
CA ARG A 616 1.22 -19.60 57.61
C ARG A 616 0.62 -18.26 58.07
N ASN A 617 0.09 -17.55 57.05
CA ASN A 617 -1.02 -16.59 57.03
C ASN A 617 -0.71 -15.14 57.49
N ASN A 618 -0.59 -14.22 56.53
CA ASN A 618 -1.72 -13.49 55.95
C ASN A 618 -1.34 -12.90 54.59
#